data_AF-A0A067FP03-F1
#
_entry.id   AF-A0A067FP03-F1
#
_cell.length_a   1.000
_cell.length_b   1.000
_cell.length_c   1.000
_cell.angle_alpha   90.00
_cell.angle_beta   90.00
_cell.angle_gamma   90.00
#
_symmetry.space_group_name_H-M   'P 1'
#
loop_
_entity.id
_entity.type
_entity.pdbx_description
1 polymer ?
#
loop_
_entity_poly.entity_id
_entity_poly.type
_entity_poly.pdbx_seq_one_letter_code
_entity_poly.pdbx_strand_id
1 'polypeptide(L)'
;MATSNCADALSLIFSPSFSSNTASKLPHIRKFSQTNLCLHYHNTLSSVLRNKNAIAACVSATMASNVVKEVLPPALDSTSEPPPLFDGTTRLYISYTCPYAQRVWITRNCKGLQEKIKLVPIDLQNRPDWYMEKVHLANKVPSLEHNNEVKGESLDLMKFIDSHFEGPSLFPDDPAKREFAEELFSYTDTFNKTVRSSLQGDGNEASAAFDYLETALSKFNDGPFLLGHFSIADIAYAPFIERYQPFLLEVKKNDITAGRPKLAAWIEEMNKNEAFNQTRRDPKELVETYKKRFAAKI
;
A
#
# COMPACT_ATOMS: atom_id res chain seq x y z
N MET A 1 -25.04 28.71 47.67
CA MET A 1 -26.22 27.96 48.12
C MET A 1 -26.14 26.55 47.56
N ALA A 2 -26.23 25.56 48.45
CA ALA A 2 -26.63 24.15 48.25
C ALA A 2 -25.87 23.31 47.19
N THR A 3 -24.94 22.41 47.56
CA THR A 3 -25.13 20.97 47.95
C THR A 3 -25.70 20.12 46.81
N SER A 4 -25.19 18.96 46.39
CA SER A 4 -24.86 17.69 47.10
C SER A 4 -24.47 16.68 45.99
N ASN A 5 -23.32 16.00 45.99
CA ASN A 5 -22.93 14.75 46.68
C ASN A 5 -23.48 13.40 46.15
N CYS A 6 -22.59 12.40 46.29
CA CYS A 6 -22.70 10.93 46.24
C CYS A 6 -22.36 10.26 44.89
N ALA A 7 -21.23 9.56 44.69
CA ALA A 7 -20.46 8.58 45.48
C ALA A 7 -21.09 7.17 45.55
N ASP A 8 -20.22 6.21 45.18
CA ASP A 8 -20.12 4.80 45.57
C ASP A 8 -21.09 3.76 44.99
N ALA A 9 -20.51 2.78 44.27
CA ALA A 9 -20.30 1.44 44.84
C ALA A 9 -19.41 0.55 43.94
N LEU A 10 -18.25 0.18 44.49
CA LEU A 10 -17.41 -0.95 44.11
C LEU A 10 -18.00 -2.28 44.63
N SER A 11 -17.46 -3.39 44.13
CA SER A 11 -17.42 -4.77 44.68
C SER A 11 -18.29 -5.83 43.97
N LEU A 12 -17.92 -7.10 43.81
CA LEU A 12 -16.71 -7.93 44.01
C LEU A 12 -17.05 -9.32 43.39
N ILE A 13 -16.06 -9.97 42.76
CA ILE A 13 -15.66 -11.41 42.82
C ILE A 13 -16.72 -12.54 42.64
N PHE A 14 -16.43 -13.49 41.72
CA PHE A 14 -16.20 -14.95 41.96
C PHE A 14 -16.43 -15.80 40.70
N SER A 15 -15.38 -16.45 40.19
CA SER A 15 -15.43 -17.78 39.53
C SER A 15 -15.16 -18.86 40.61
N PRO A 16 -15.06 -20.19 40.37
CA PRO A 16 -15.40 -21.07 39.23
C PRO A 16 -16.14 -22.37 39.68
N SER A 17 -16.03 -23.48 38.92
CA SER A 17 -16.24 -24.93 39.25
C SER A 17 -17.60 -25.56 38.84
N PHE A 18 -17.78 -26.83 38.45
CA PHE A 18 -17.02 -27.96 37.84
C PHE A 18 -18.07 -29.10 37.60
N SER A 19 -17.67 -30.23 36.97
CA SER A 19 -18.34 -31.57 36.95
C SER A 19 -19.30 -31.88 35.79
N SER A 20 -19.53 -33.12 35.35
CA SER A 20 -18.72 -34.28 34.89
C SER A 20 -19.71 -35.38 34.44
N ASN A 21 -19.25 -36.27 33.53
CA ASN A 21 -19.71 -37.65 33.25
C ASN A 21 -21.14 -37.98 32.73
N THR A 22 -21.20 -38.76 31.64
CA THR A 22 -21.56 -40.20 31.67
C THR A 22 -21.37 -40.89 30.31
N ALA A 23 -21.04 -42.19 30.35
CA ALA A 23 -20.72 -43.07 29.23
C ALA A 23 -21.72 -44.26 29.12
N SER A 24 -21.54 -45.09 28.09
CA SER A 24 -22.15 -46.42 27.78
C SER A 24 -23.33 -46.38 26.78
N LYS A 25 -23.50 -47.28 25.77
CA LYS A 25 -23.20 -48.72 25.64
C LYS A 25 -23.01 -49.17 24.16
N LEU A 26 -22.20 -50.23 23.97
CA LEU A 26 -22.16 -51.15 22.82
C LEU A 26 -23.27 -52.23 22.92
N PRO A 27 -23.58 -52.93 21.82
CA PRO A 27 -23.69 -54.39 21.89
C PRO A 27 -23.02 -55.17 20.74
N HIS A 28 -22.88 -56.48 21.01
CA HIS A 28 -22.06 -57.51 20.40
C HIS A 28 -22.52 -58.11 19.05
N ILE A 29 -21.54 -58.32 18.15
CA ILE A 29 -21.12 -59.55 17.43
C ILE A 29 -22.15 -60.66 17.14
N ARG A 30 -22.26 -61.06 15.85
CA ARG A 30 -22.30 -62.49 15.43
C ARG A 30 -21.57 -62.72 14.10
N LYS A 31 -20.80 -63.82 14.08
CA LYS A 31 -19.86 -64.31 13.05
C LYS A 31 -20.56 -64.78 11.77
N PHE A 32 -19.92 -64.65 10.61
CA PHE A 32 -20.12 -65.56 9.48
C PHE A 32 -18.79 -65.88 8.77
N SER A 33 -18.77 -67.11 8.24
CA SER A 33 -17.65 -67.95 7.86
C SER A 33 -17.02 -67.62 6.50
N GLN A 34 -15.76 -68.05 6.37
CA GLN A 34 -14.90 -68.10 5.18
C GLN A 34 -15.56 -68.79 3.99
N THR A 35 -15.37 -68.24 2.78
CA THR A 35 -14.77 -68.93 1.61
C THR A 35 -14.57 -67.97 0.44
N ASN A 36 -13.32 -67.90 -0.04
CA ASN A 36 -12.85 -67.72 -1.42
C ASN A 36 -13.19 -66.42 -2.18
N LEU A 37 -12.19 -65.55 -2.40
CA LEU A 37 -11.31 -65.67 -3.57
C LEU A 37 -10.09 -64.74 -3.44
N CYS A 38 -8.94 -65.32 -3.81
CA CYS A 38 -7.59 -64.79 -3.72
C CYS A 38 -7.31 -63.75 -4.82
N LEU A 39 -6.93 -62.52 -4.45
CA LEU A 39 -6.03 -61.66 -5.23
C LEU A 39 -5.13 -60.90 -4.24
N HIS A 40 -3.98 -61.52 -3.95
CA HIS A 40 -2.80 -61.01 -3.24
C HIS A 40 -2.47 -59.54 -3.61
N TYR A 41 -2.24 -58.60 -2.69
CA TYR A 41 -1.14 -58.57 -1.71
C TYR A 41 0.21 -59.05 -2.26
N HIS A 42 0.69 -58.37 -3.31
CA HIS A 42 2.11 -58.04 -3.48
C HIS A 42 2.24 -56.97 -4.56
N ASN A 43 2.41 -55.71 -4.15
CA ASN A 43 3.45 -54.80 -4.64
C ASN A 43 3.35 -53.47 -3.84
N THR A 44 4.09 -53.31 -2.75
CA THR A 44 5.39 -52.62 -2.69
C THR A 44 5.44 -51.30 -3.46
N LEU A 45 5.67 -50.21 -2.71
CA LEU A 45 6.40 -49.01 -3.15
C LEU A 45 5.87 -48.30 -4.41
N SER A 46 4.73 -47.62 -4.33
CA SER A 46 4.31 -46.69 -5.41
C SER A 46 3.35 -45.55 -5.01
N SER A 47 2.88 -45.44 -3.75
CA SER A 47 1.94 -44.38 -3.35
C SER A 47 2.56 -43.21 -2.57
N VAL A 48 3.90 -43.19 -2.42
CA VAL A 48 4.67 -42.07 -1.81
C VAL A 48 5.44 -41.25 -2.86
N LEU A 49 5.30 -41.55 -4.15
CA LEU A 49 5.96 -40.85 -5.26
C LEU A 49 5.04 -40.75 -6.48
N ARG A 50 4.12 -39.76 -6.47
CA ARG A 50 3.29 -39.20 -7.55
C ARG A 50 2.06 -38.58 -6.88
N ASN A 51 2.08 -37.34 -6.41
CA ASN A 51 2.00 -36.16 -7.28
C ASN A 51 2.59 -34.95 -6.53
N LYS A 52 3.92 -34.94 -6.39
CA LYS A 52 4.67 -33.70 -6.14
C LYS A 52 4.71 -32.94 -7.46
N ASN A 53 3.66 -32.17 -7.76
CA ASN A 53 3.60 -31.16 -8.82
C ASN A 53 2.45 -30.16 -8.59
N ALA A 54 2.18 -29.83 -7.32
CA ALA A 54 1.58 -28.55 -6.95
C ALA A 54 2.72 -27.65 -6.45
N ILE A 55 3.71 -27.44 -7.31
CA ILE A 55 4.77 -26.46 -7.12
C ILE A 55 4.27 -25.19 -7.81
N ALA A 56 4.15 -24.13 -7.02
CA ALA A 56 4.12 -22.73 -7.42
C ALA A 56 3.86 -22.48 -8.91
N ALA A 57 2.61 -22.16 -9.25
CA ALA A 57 2.34 -21.37 -10.44
C ALA A 57 2.85 -19.94 -10.17
N CYS A 58 4.18 -19.79 -10.19
CA CYS A 58 4.81 -18.53 -10.54
C CYS A 58 4.34 -18.22 -11.96
N VAL A 59 3.34 -17.35 -12.08
CA VAL A 59 3.05 -16.70 -13.35
C VAL A 59 4.19 -15.70 -13.57
N SER A 60 5.35 -16.19 -14.01
CA SER A 60 6.25 -15.39 -14.84
C SER A 60 5.57 -15.24 -16.21
N ALA A 61 4.54 -14.41 -16.25
CA ALA A 61 4.13 -13.78 -17.49
C ALA A 61 5.17 -12.70 -17.80
N THR A 62 6.32 -13.10 -18.34
CA THR A 62 7.11 -12.18 -19.16
C THR A 62 6.35 -12.02 -20.47
N MET A 63 5.22 -11.31 -20.41
CA MET A 63 4.74 -10.64 -21.60
C MET A 63 5.79 -9.57 -21.85
N ALA A 64 6.58 -9.74 -22.92
CA ALA A 64 7.23 -8.62 -23.56
C ALA A 64 6.12 -7.71 -24.09
N SER A 65 5.50 -6.95 -23.19
CA SER A 65 4.74 -5.78 -23.58
C SER A 65 5.76 -4.89 -24.26
N ASN A 66 5.50 -4.52 -25.51
CA ASN A 66 6.07 -3.30 -26.04
C ASN A 66 5.63 -2.21 -25.06
N VAL A 67 6.47 -1.87 -24.08
CA VAL A 67 6.21 -0.80 -23.13
C VAL A 67 6.29 0.48 -23.95
N VAL A 68 5.18 0.83 -24.60
CA VAL A 68 5.01 2.12 -25.24
C VAL A 68 5.08 3.12 -24.10
N LYS A 69 6.22 3.80 -24.01
CA LYS A 69 6.43 4.84 -23.00
C LYS A 69 5.37 5.91 -23.23
N GLU A 70 4.45 6.07 -22.28
CA GLU A 70 3.41 7.09 -22.35
C GLU A 70 4.04 8.47 -22.57
N VAL A 71 3.53 9.21 -23.55
CA VAL A 71 3.92 10.61 -23.74
C VAL A 71 3.21 11.44 -22.68
N LEU A 72 3.98 11.94 -21.73
CA LEU A 72 3.46 12.73 -20.61
C LEU A 72 3.06 14.14 -21.09
N PRO A 73 1.84 14.62 -20.77
CA PRO A 73 1.41 15.97 -21.14
C PRO A 73 2.23 17.05 -20.41
N PRO A 74 2.38 18.25 -20.99
CA PRO A 74 3.04 19.37 -20.32
C PRO A 74 2.24 19.85 -19.11
N ALA A 75 2.92 20.36 -18.08
CA ALA A 75 2.28 20.98 -16.93
C ALA A 75 1.55 22.27 -17.32
N LEU A 76 0.29 22.39 -16.88
CA LEU A 76 -0.53 23.57 -17.07
C LEU A 76 -0.17 24.62 -16.03
N ASP A 77 -0.03 25.85 -16.49
CA ASP A 77 0.33 27.03 -15.69
C ASP A 77 -0.79 28.07 -15.66
N SER A 78 -0.53 29.24 -15.07
CA SER A 78 -1.52 30.32 -14.93
C SER A 78 -2.05 30.88 -16.24
N THR A 79 -1.36 30.64 -17.37
CA THR A 79 -1.77 31.10 -18.70
C THR A 79 -2.53 30.04 -19.48
N SER A 80 -2.63 28.83 -18.95
CA SER A 80 -3.25 27.69 -19.61
C SER A 80 -4.77 27.72 -19.48
N GLU A 81 -5.48 27.46 -20.57
CA GLU A 81 -6.94 27.29 -20.55
C GLU A 81 -7.34 25.99 -19.82
N PRO A 82 -8.53 25.95 -19.18
CA PRO A 82 -9.02 24.74 -18.54
C PRO A 82 -9.28 23.63 -19.58
N PRO A 83 -9.03 22.36 -19.25
CA PRO A 83 -9.54 21.27 -20.06
C PRO A 83 -11.10 21.29 -20.04
N PRO A 84 -11.77 20.63 -20.99
CA PRO A 84 -13.19 20.38 -20.88
C PRO A 84 -13.51 19.69 -19.55
N LEU A 85 -14.54 20.16 -18.84
CA LEU A 85 -14.94 19.60 -17.56
C LEU A 85 -16.23 18.81 -17.72
N PHE A 86 -16.29 17.63 -17.10
CA PHE A 86 -17.46 16.75 -17.08
C PHE A 86 -17.96 16.36 -18.49
N ASP A 87 -17.03 16.21 -19.43
CA ASP A 87 -17.27 15.77 -20.81
C ASP A 87 -17.29 14.24 -20.96
N GLY A 88 -17.25 13.50 -19.85
CA GLY A 88 -17.16 12.04 -19.80
C GLY A 88 -15.73 11.49 -19.77
N THR A 89 -14.71 12.32 -20.01
CA THR A 89 -13.31 11.90 -19.87
C THR A 89 -12.90 11.88 -18.39
N THR A 90 -12.28 10.78 -17.96
CA THR A 90 -11.72 10.70 -16.60
C THR A 90 -10.35 11.39 -16.56
N ARG A 91 -10.18 12.37 -15.66
CA ARG A 91 -8.96 13.17 -15.54
C ARG A 91 -8.39 13.09 -14.13
N LEU A 92 -7.09 12.81 -14.02
CA LEU A 92 -6.34 12.87 -12.78
C LEU A 92 -5.48 14.14 -12.78
N TYR A 93 -5.90 15.13 -12.00
CA TYR A 93 -5.16 16.36 -11.80
C TYR A 93 -4.01 16.11 -10.82
N ILE A 94 -2.78 16.32 -11.28
CA ILE A 94 -1.56 16.01 -10.53
C ILE A 94 -0.59 17.17 -10.51
N SER A 95 0.50 17.01 -9.77
CA SER A 95 1.75 17.69 -10.07
C SER A 95 2.84 16.63 -10.12
N TYR A 96 3.70 16.67 -11.14
CA TYR A 96 4.74 15.64 -11.33
C TYR A 96 5.72 15.52 -10.16
N THR A 97 5.81 16.54 -9.31
CA THR A 97 6.70 16.54 -8.14
C THR A 97 5.97 16.21 -6.83
N CYS A 98 4.63 16.14 -6.82
CA CYS A 98 3.83 15.90 -5.61
C CYS A 98 3.82 14.41 -5.22
N PRO A 99 4.33 14.01 -4.03
CA PRO A 99 4.33 12.62 -3.61
C PRO A 99 2.92 12.05 -3.38
N TYR A 100 1.97 12.88 -2.93
CA TYR A 100 0.58 12.47 -2.78
C TYR A 100 -0.08 12.17 -4.13
N ALA A 101 0.22 12.97 -5.17
CA ALA A 101 -0.31 12.72 -6.51
C ALA A 101 0.36 11.51 -7.17
N GLN A 102 1.65 11.32 -6.88
CA GLN A 102 2.39 10.16 -7.36
C GLN A 102 1.79 8.84 -6.87
N ARG A 103 1.23 8.77 -5.64
CA ARG A 103 0.48 7.59 -5.16
C ARG A 103 -0.57 7.14 -6.18
N VAL A 104 -1.44 8.07 -6.56
CA VAL A 104 -2.58 7.80 -7.46
C VAL A 104 -2.10 7.53 -8.89
N TRP A 105 -1.00 8.18 -9.32
CA TRP A 105 -0.38 7.91 -10.61
C TRP A 105 0.22 6.50 -10.68
N ILE A 106 0.90 6.02 -9.62
CA ILE A 106 1.40 4.65 -9.55
C ILE A 106 0.23 3.66 -9.61
N THR A 107 -0.83 3.88 -8.83
CA THR A 107 -2.04 3.04 -8.86
C THR A 107 -2.64 2.96 -10.26
N ARG A 108 -2.79 4.09 -10.96
CA ARG A 108 -3.24 4.16 -12.35
C ARG A 108 -2.36 3.30 -13.26
N ASN A 109 -1.04 3.43 -13.16
CA ASN A 109 -0.10 2.71 -14.02
C ASN A 109 -0.10 1.20 -13.73
N CYS A 110 -0.13 0.81 -12.45
CA CYS A 110 -0.19 -0.60 -12.02
C CYS A 110 -1.45 -1.30 -12.49
N LYS A 111 -2.57 -0.57 -12.58
CA LYS A 111 -3.84 -1.10 -13.10
C LYS A 111 -3.95 -1.07 -14.63
N GLY A 112 -2.97 -0.52 -15.35
CA GLY A 112 -3.02 -0.41 -16.81
C GLY A 112 -4.01 0.65 -17.32
N LEU A 113 -4.31 1.67 -16.50
CA LEU A 113 -5.36 2.65 -16.78
C LEU A 113 -4.88 3.90 -17.52
N GLN A 114 -3.73 3.82 -18.20
CA GLN A 114 -3.11 4.99 -18.84
C GLN A 114 -4.00 5.61 -19.91
N GLU A 115 -4.69 4.78 -20.69
CA GLU A 115 -5.59 5.26 -21.74
C GLU A 115 -6.90 5.82 -21.18
N LYS A 116 -7.38 5.27 -20.04
CA LYS A 116 -8.67 5.59 -19.43
C LYS A 116 -8.65 6.83 -18.54
N ILE A 117 -7.55 7.03 -17.81
CA ILE A 117 -7.38 8.17 -16.89
C ILE A 117 -6.34 9.10 -17.51
N LYS A 118 -6.75 10.27 -17.99
CA LYS A 118 -5.83 11.26 -18.55
C LYS A 118 -5.15 12.05 -17.44
N LEU A 119 -3.84 12.23 -17.53
CA LEU A 119 -3.11 13.09 -16.60
C LEU A 119 -3.33 14.56 -16.97
N VAL A 120 -3.62 15.38 -15.97
CA VAL A 120 -3.65 16.85 -16.08
C VAL A 120 -2.64 17.40 -15.07
N PRO A 121 -1.36 17.46 -15.43
CA PRO A 121 -0.34 18.03 -14.56
C PRO A 121 -0.51 19.54 -14.42
N ILE A 122 -0.36 20.02 -13.19
CA ILE A 122 -0.47 21.42 -12.81
C ILE A 122 0.87 21.87 -12.21
N ASP A 123 1.38 23.01 -12.67
CA ASP A 123 2.48 23.69 -11.98
C ASP A 123 1.95 24.32 -10.68
N LEU A 124 2.34 23.78 -9.53
CA LEU A 124 1.86 24.28 -8.24
C LEU A 124 2.46 25.64 -7.85
N GLN A 125 3.58 26.05 -8.44
CA GLN A 125 4.20 27.35 -8.19
C GLN A 125 3.59 28.45 -9.07
N ASN A 126 3.05 28.09 -10.23
CA ASN A 126 2.40 29.00 -11.17
C ASN A 126 1.07 28.43 -11.64
N ARG A 127 0.18 28.11 -10.70
CA ARG A 127 -1.05 27.36 -10.97
C ARG A 127 -2.14 28.23 -11.63
N PRO A 128 -2.95 27.67 -12.54
CA PRO A 128 -4.15 28.32 -13.04
C PRO A 128 -5.24 28.49 -11.99
N ASP A 129 -5.84 29.68 -11.97
CA ASP A 129 -6.95 30.04 -11.07
C ASP A 129 -8.19 29.14 -11.29
N TRP A 130 -8.42 28.74 -12.55
CA TRP A 130 -9.54 27.86 -12.90
C TRP A 130 -9.50 26.52 -12.16
N TYR A 131 -8.34 26.04 -11.70
CA TYR A 131 -8.28 24.77 -10.98
C TYR A 131 -9.05 24.86 -9.66
N MET A 132 -8.83 25.93 -8.90
CA MET A 132 -9.58 26.15 -7.66
C MET A 132 -11.04 26.49 -7.96
N GLU A 133 -11.27 27.40 -8.91
CA GLU A 133 -12.60 27.99 -9.16
C GLU A 133 -13.58 27.01 -9.81
N LYS A 134 -13.09 26.12 -10.69
CA LYS A 134 -13.93 25.30 -11.56
C LYS A 134 -13.78 23.80 -11.34
N VAL A 135 -12.65 23.34 -10.81
CA VAL A 135 -12.36 21.89 -10.69
C VAL A 135 -12.39 21.42 -9.26
N HIS A 136 -11.54 21.97 -8.40
CA HIS A 136 -11.35 21.48 -7.05
C HIS A 136 -11.10 22.62 -6.04
N LEU A 137 -12.18 22.99 -5.34
CA LEU A 137 -12.20 24.09 -4.37
C LEU A 137 -11.12 23.99 -3.28
N ALA A 138 -10.74 22.77 -2.86
CA ALA A 138 -9.69 22.59 -1.86
C ALA A 138 -8.30 23.01 -2.35
N ASN A 139 -8.16 23.28 -3.66
CA ASN A 139 -6.97 23.78 -4.31
C ASN A 139 -5.72 22.97 -3.97
N LYS A 140 -5.84 21.64 -4.03
CA LYS A 140 -4.77 20.66 -3.78
C LYS A 140 -4.76 19.59 -4.88
N VAL A 141 -3.63 18.92 -5.04
CA VAL A 141 -3.50 17.72 -5.90
C VAL A 141 -3.07 16.54 -5.02
N PRO A 142 -3.47 15.30 -5.33
CA PRO A 142 -4.26 14.89 -6.49
C PRO A 142 -5.76 15.21 -6.34
N SER A 143 -6.44 15.37 -7.47
CA SER A 143 -7.89 15.22 -7.55
C SER A 143 -8.27 14.41 -8.80
N LEU A 144 -9.35 13.64 -8.71
CA LEU A 144 -9.84 12.78 -9.79
C LEU A 144 -11.24 13.25 -10.20
N GLU A 145 -11.35 13.67 -11.46
CA GLU A 145 -12.62 13.92 -12.13
C GLU A 145 -13.12 12.62 -12.77
N HIS A 146 -14.26 12.14 -12.31
CA HIS A 146 -14.89 10.91 -12.80
C HIS A 146 -16.40 10.94 -12.52
N ASN A 147 -17.22 10.54 -13.51
CA ASN A 147 -18.68 10.49 -13.40
C ASN A 147 -19.31 11.77 -12.83
N ASN A 148 -18.95 12.93 -13.39
CA ASN A 148 -19.47 14.26 -13.01
C ASN A 148 -19.16 14.67 -11.57
N GLU A 149 -18.14 14.09 -10.96
CA GLU A 149 -17.68 14.42 -9.61
C GLU A 149 -16.16 14.58 -9.59
N VAL A 150 -15.67 15.48 -8.75
CA VAL A 150 -14.23 15.63 -8.46
C VAL A 150 -13.95 15.20 -7.01
N LYS A 151 -13.15 14.15 -6.85
CA LYS A 151 -12.75 13.60 -5.55
C LYS A 151 -11.31 13.97 -5.22
N GLY A 152 -11.04 14.31 -3.97
CA GLY A 152 -9.69 14.56 -3.43
C GLY A 152 -9.17 13.40 -2.58
N GLU A 153 -8.10 13.65 -1.84
CA GLU A 153 -7.45 12.73 -0.89
C GLU A 153 -6.76 11.50 -1.51
N SER A 154 -5.42 11.52 -1.55
CA SER A 154 -4.64 10.51 -2.26
C SER A 154 -4.90 9.05 -1.85
N LEU A 155 -5.13 8.78 -0.56
CA LEU A 155 -5.38 7.43 -0.06
C LEU A 155 -6.76 6.93 -0.51
N ASP A 156 -7.77 7.79 -0.42
CA ASP A 156 -9.14 7.48 -0.84
C ASP A 156 -9.20 7.28 -2.35
N LEU A 157 -8.49 8.09 -3.13
CA LEU A 157 -8.39 7.93 -4.58
C LEU A 157 -7.74 6.61 -4.99
N MET A 158 -6.71 6.13 -4.28
CA MET A 158 -6.15 4.81 -4.56
C MET A 158 -7.17 3.69 -4.36
N LYS A 159 -7.89 3.71 -3.22
CA LYS A 159 -8.96 2.74 -2.92
C LYS A 159 -10.11 2.83 -3.92
N PHE A 160 -10.50 4.05 -4.31
CA PHE A 160 -11.54 4.31 -5.30
C PHE A 160 -11.16 3.73 -6.66
N ILE A 161 -9.96 4.04 -7.16
CA ILE A 161 -9.47 3.53 -8.43
C ILE A 161 -9.40 2.00 -8.40
N ASP A 162 -8.91 1.42 -7.31
CA ASP A 162 -8.78 -0.04 -7.20
C ASP A 162 -10.12 -0.78 -7.27
N SER A 163 -11.17 -0.19 -6.68
CA SER A 163 -12.51 -0.78 -6.59
C SER A 163 -13.46 -0.45 -7.75
N HIS A 164 -13.23 0.64 -8.48
CA HIS A 164 -14.16 1.12 -9.52
C HIS A 164 -13.64 0.99 -10.96
N PHE A 165 -12.36 0.65 -11.14
CA PHE A 165 -11.75 0.47 -12.45
C PHE A 165 -11.23 -0.95 -12.62
N GLU A 166 -11.15 -1.39 -13.88
CA GLU A 166 -10.55 -2.67 -14.25
C GLU A 166 -9.04 -2.73 -13.96
N GLY A 167 -8.46 -3.91 -14.17
CA GLY A 167 -7.05 -4.18 -13.94
C GLY A 167 -6.82 -5.08 -12.73
N PRO A 168 -5.56 -5.45 -12.44
CA PRO A 168 -5.23 -6.24 -11.26
C PRO A 168 -5.73 -5.57 -9.97
N SER A 169 -6.21 -6.38 -9.02
CA SER A 169 -6.51 -5.91 -7.67
C SER A 169 -5.20 -5.54 -6.97
N LEU A 170 -5.19 -4.38 -6.33
CA LEU A 170 -4.05 -3.88 -5.55
C LEU A 170 -4.36 -3.85 -4.05
N PHE A 171 -5.50 -4.42 -3.64
CA PHE A 171 -5.89 -4.56 -2.24
C PHE A 171 -6.31 -5.99 -1.92
N PRO A 172 -5.86 -6.56 -0.78
CA PRO A 172 -6.12 -7.97 -0.49
C PRO A 172 -7.56 -8.22 -0.04
N ASP A 173 -8.03 -9.44 -0.29
CA ASP A 173 -9.31 -9.94 0.25
C ASP A 173 -9.19 -10.43 1.70
N ASP A 174 -7.99 -10.84 2.11
CA ASP A 174 -7.73 -11.36 3.45
C ASP A 174 -8.05 -10.30 4.54
N PRO A 175 -8.97 -10.59 5.49
CA PRO A 175 -9.39 -9.61 6.49
C PRO A 175 -8.26 -9.08 7.38
N ALA A 176 -7.29 -9.91 7.76
CA ALA A 176 -6.19 -9.49 8.62
C ALA A 176 -5.21 -8.56 7.89
N LYS A 177 -4.96 -8.81 6.60
CA LYS A 177 -4.18 -7.90 5.76
C LYS A 177 -4.89 -6.58 5.53
N ARG A 178 -6.22 -6.58 5.39
CA ARG A 178 -7.02 -5.35 5.27
C ARG A 178 -6.96 -4.51 6.54
N GLU A 179 -7.14 -5.14 7.70
CA GLU A 179 -7.01 -4.47 9.00
C GLU A 179 -5.63 -3.81 9.14
N PHE A 180 -4.56 -4.57 8.86
CA PHE A 180 -3.20 -4.03 8.92
C PHE A 180 -2.94 -2.92 7.90
N ALA A 181 -3.57 -2.99 6.72
CA ALA A 181 -3.48 -1.90 5.74
C ALA A 181 -4.11 -0.60 6.26
N GLU A 182 -5.24 -0.66 6.96
CA GLU A 182 -5.85 0.52 7.58
C GLU A 182 -4.99 1.11 8.71
N GLU A 183 -4.32 0.26 9.49
CA GLU A 183 -3.30 0.70 10.47
C GLU A 183 -2.16 1.45 9.78
N LEU A 184 -1.61 0.88 8.70
CA LEU A 184 -0.56 1.50 7.89
C LEU A 184 -1.02 2.85 7.30
N PHE A 185 -2.20 2.91 6.70
CA PHE A 185 -2.75 4.15 6.16
C PHE A 185 -2.87 5.24 7.23
N SER A 186 -3.36 4.88 8.41
CA SER A 186 -3.46 5.77 9.57
C SER A 186 -2.10 6.26 10.06
N TYR A 187 -1.05 5.44 9.90
CA TYR A 187 0.31 5.81 10.28
C TYR A 187 1.01 6.73 9.26
N THR A 188 0.55 6.81 8.00
CA THR A 188 1.26 7.55 6.95
C THR A 188 1.52 9.02 7.29
N ASP A 189 0.56 9.71 7.92
CA ASP A 189 0.74 11.11 8.33
C ASP A 189 1.75 11.27 9.47
N THR A 190 1.73 10.33 10.43
CA THR A 190 2.71 10.27 11.51
C THR A 190 4.11 10.02 10.94
N PHE A 191 4.27 9.04 10.05
CA PHE A 191 5.52 8.76 9.36
C PHE A 191 6.05 10.02 8.65
N ASN A 192 5.22 10.64 7.81
CA ASN A 192 5.61 11.81 7.02
C ASN A 192 5.97 13.00 7.90
N LYS A 193 5.21 13.26 8.97
CA LYS A 193 5.48 14.35 9.92
C LYS A 193 6.79 14.12 10.67
N THR A 194 7.03 12.91 11.15
CA THR A 194 8.24 12.55 11.91
C THR A 194 9.48 12.68 11.03
N VAL A 195 9.47 12.06 9.84
CA VAL A 195 10.63 12.15 8.92
C VAL A 195 10.85 13.59 8.48
N ARG A 196 9.80 14.32 8.07
CA ARG A 196 9.91 15.74 7.67
C ARG A 196 10.44 16.64 8.78
N SER A 197 10.14 16.35 10.04
CA SER A 197 10.66 17.11 11.18
C SER A 197 12.17 16.87 11.33
N SER A 198 12.62 15.62 11.22
CA SER A 198 14.04 15.26 11.23
C SER A 198 14.81 15.86 10.04
N LEU A 199 14.16 16.05 8.87
CA LEU A 199 14.80 16.77 7.76
C LEU A 199 15.07 18.25 8.06
N GLN A 200 14.22 18.88 8.89
CA GLN A 200 14.26 20.31 9.22
C GLN A 200 15.07 20.64 10.48
N GLY A 201 15.47 19.64 11.27
CA GLY A 201 16.23 19.83 12.51
C GLY A 201 17.45 18.92 12.58
N ASP A 202 18.09 18.89 13.74
CA ASP A 202 19.29 18.07 13.99
C ASP A 202 18.96 16.71 14.62
N GLY A 203 17.68 16.42 14.84
CA GLY A 203 17.22 15.19 15.46
C GLY A 203 17.22 13.98 14.52
N ASN A 204 17.37 12.79 15.10
CA ASN A 204 17.35 11.49 14.42
C ASN A 204 16.00 10.77 14.57
N GLU A 205 14.89 11.51 14.72
CA GLU A 205 13.55 10.94 14.90
C GLU A 205 13.08 10.14 13.68
N ALA A 206 13.69 10.39 12.50
CA ALA A 206 13.45 9.58 11.30
C ALA A 206 13.74 8.09 11.55
N SER A 207 14.74 7.74 12.37
CA SER A 207 15.08 6.33 12.63
C SER A 207 13.91 5.54 13.21
N ALA A 208 13.18 6.09 14.19
CA ALA A 208 12.03 5.42 14.79
C ALA A 208 10.88 5.20 13.77
N ALA A 209 10.69 6.13 12.84
CA ALA A 209 9.70 6.00 11.78
C ALA A 209 10.06 4.88 10.78
N PHE A 210 11.35 4.71 10.47
CA PHE A 210 11.82 3.60 9.64
C PHE A 210 11.89 2.27 10.40
N ASP A 211 12.15 2.27 11.71
CA ASP A 211 12.09 1.06 12.56
C ASP A 211 10.66 0.51 12.63
N TYR A 212 9.66 1.39 12.66
CA TYR A 212 8.25 0.99 12.53
C TYR A 212 8.01 0.27 11.20
N LEU A 213 8.53 0.80 10.07
CA LEU A 213 8.38 0.15 8.77
C LEU A 213 9.11 -1.19 8.68
N GLU A 214 10.32 -1.29 9.24
CA GLU A 214 11.06 -2.56 9.33
C GLU A 214 10.24 -3.62 10.10
N THR A 215 9.62 -3.21 11.21
CA THR A 215 8.74 -4.07 11.99
C THR A 215 7.48 -4.45 11.20
N ALA A 216 6.86 -3.49 10.52
CA ALA A 216 5.67 -3.71 9.70
C ALA A 216 5.92 -4.70 8.55
N LEU A 217 7.06 -4.60 7.88
CA LEU A 217 7.50 -5.52 6.83
C LEU A 217 7.77 -6.95 7.33
N SER A 218 7.83 -7.15 8.65
CA SER A 218 7.97 -8.48 9.26
C SER A 218 6.63 -9.13 9.63
N LYS A 219 5.50 -8.42 9.48
CA LYS A 219 4.16 -8.90 9.88
C LYS A 219 3.68 -10.09 9.05
N PHE A 220 3.93 -10.08 7.74
CA PHE A 220 3.54 -11.13 6.81
C PHE A 220 4.79 -11.69 6.13
N ASN A 221 4.87 -13.03 5.98
CA ASN A 221 6.06 -13.74 5.50
C ASN A 221 5.91 -14.33 4.09
N ASP A 222 4.80 -14.03 3.41
CA ASP A 222 4.46 -14.52 2.08
C ASP A 222 4.93 -13.59 0.94
N GLY A 223 5.79 -12.62 1.25
CA GLY A 223 6.53 -11.85 0.26
C GLY A 223 7.24 -10.62 0.88
N PRO A 224 7.87 -9.78 0.04
CA PRO A 224 8.72 -8.68 0.50
C PRO A 224 7.97 -7.36 0.77
N PHE A 225 6.65 -7.34 0.58
CA PHE A 225 5.82 -6.15 0.67
C PHE A 225 5.11 -6.01 2.03
N LEU A 226 4.55 -4.83 2.33
CA LEU A 226 3.92 -4.53 3.62
C LEU A 226 2.79 -5.50 3.99
N LEU A 227 2.08 -6.01 2.97
CA LEU A 227 1.01 -7.02 3.12
C LEU A 227 1.46 -8.39 2.56
N GLY A 228 2.77 -8.65 2.51
CA GLY A 228 3.40 -9.79 1.85
C GLY A 228 3.51 -9.61 0.33
N HIS A 229 2.38 -9.41 -0.33
CA HIS A 229 2.29 -9.13 -1.77
C HIS A 229 2.14 -7.62 -2.05
N PHE A 230 2.54 -7.18 -3.24
CA PHE A 230 2.46 -5.77 -3.65
C PHE A 230 1.03 -5.26 -3.56
N SER A 231 0.85 -4.08 -2.98
CA SER A 231 -0.47 -3.51 -2.71
C SER A 231 -0.45 -1.97 -2.68
N ILE A 232 -1.63 -1.36 -2.58
CA ILE A 232 -1.76 0.09 -2.34
C ILE A 232 -1.13 0.53 -1.00
N ALA A 233 -0.88 -0.38 -0.06
CA ALA A 233 -0.12 -0.05 1.15
C ALA A 233 1.33 0.32 0.79
N ASP A 234 1.98 -0.42 -0.10
CA ASP A 234 3.33 -0.11 -0.58
C ASP A 234 3.36 1.21 -1.36
N ILE A 235 2.37 1.40 -2.24
CA ILE A 235 2.20 2.64 -3.02
C ILE A 235 2.04 3.85 -2.09
N ALA A 236 1.40 3.69 -0.93
CA ALA A 236 1.23 4.78 0.04
C ALA A 236 2.56 5.33 0.58
N TYR A 237 3.60 4.50 0.70
CA TYR A 237 4.90 4.91 1.25
C TYR A 237 5.96 5.20 0.17
N ALA A 238 5.90 4.53 -0.98
CA ALA A 238 6.95 4.61 -2.01
C ALA A 238 7.32 6.03 -2.45
N PRO A 239 6.38 6.94 -2.79
CA PRO A 239 6.74 8.31 -3.16
C PRO A 239 7.49 9.07 -2.06
N PHE A 240 7.19 8.78 -0.80
CA PHE A 240 7.81 9.47 0.33
C PHE A 240 9.21 8.92 0.60
N ILE A 241 9.37 7.61 0.61
CA ILE A 241 10.67 6.96 0.80
C ILE A 241 11.61 7.31 -0.37
N GLU A 242 11.11 7.36 -1.62
CA GLU A 242 11.87 7.80 -2.80
C GLU A 242 12.50 9.19 -2.60
N ARG A 243 11.81 10.10 -1.90
CA ARG A 243 12.29 11.46 -1.63
C ARG A 243 13.18 11.52 -0.39
N TYR A 244 12.81 10.80 0.66
CA TYR A 244 13.51 10.86 1.95
C TYR A 244 14.84 10.13 1.92
N GLN A 245 14.93 8.97 1.27
CA GLN A 245 16.14 8.15 1.22
C GLN A 245 17.36 8.93 0.69
N PRO A 246 17.36 9.51 -0.53
CA PRO A 246 18.54 10.19 -1.05
C PRO A 246 18.87 11.45 -0.23
N PHE A 247 17.86 12.18 0.25
CA PHE A 247 18.11 13.38 1.06
C PHE A 247 18.73 13.05 2.43
N LEU A 248 18.21 12.04 3.13
CA LEU A 248 18.77 11.58 4.40
C LEU A 248 20.20 11.08 4.24
N LEU A 249 20.47 10.32 3.18
CA LEU A 249 21.80 9.80 2.90
C LEU A 249 22.80 10.92 2.56
N GLU A 250 22.45 11.80 1.62
CA GLU A 250 23.38 12.81 1.11
C GLU A 250 23.57 13.99 2.07
N VAL A 251 22.49 14.46 2.70
CA VAL A 251 22.51 15.69 3.50
C VAL A 251 22.67 15.39 4.98
N LYS A 252 21.91 14.42 5.52
CA LYS A 252 21.93 14.07 6.95
C LYS A 252 22.91 12.94 7.29
N LYS A 253 23.58 12.36 6.28
CA LYS A 253 24.51 11.22 6.43
C LYS A 253 23.89 10.03 7.15
N ASN A 254 22.59 9.82 6.93
CA ASN A 254 21.80 8.77 7.56
C ASN A 254 21.32 7.77 6.48
N ASP A 255 21.85 6.55 6.54
CA ASP A 255 21.38 5.45 5.70
C ASP A 255 20.20 4.74 6.36
N ILE A 256 19.00 4.93 5.79
CA ILE A 256 17.77 4.33 6.31
C ILE A 256 17.76 2.80 6.22
N THR A 257 18.62 2.20 5.39
CA THR A 257 18.70 0.74 5.21
C THR A 257 19.65 0.07 6.20
N ALA A 258 20.54 0.82 6.84
CA ALA A 258 21.45 0.30 7.84
C ALA A 258 20.67 -0.27 9.04
N GLY A 259 20.84 -1.57 9.31
CA GLY A 259 20.10 -2.28 10.35
C GLY A 259 18.64 -2.59 10.01
N ARG A 260 18.18 -2.33 8.77
CA ARG A 260 16.79 -2.54 8.32
C ARG A 260 16.74 -3.39 7.04
N PRO A 261 17.10 -4.68 7.11
CA PRO A 261 17.19 -5.54 5.94
C PRO A 261 15.85 -5.76 5.22
N LYS A 262 14.71 -5.74 5.92
CA LYS A 262 13.40 -5.87 5.26
C LYS A 262 13.07 -4.61 4.47
N LEU A 263 13.34 -3.44 5.03
CA LEU A 263 13.20 -2.17 4.30
C LEU A 263 14.12 -2.12 3.08
N ALA A 264 15.36 -2.59 3.20
CA ALA A 264 16.29 -2.68 2.08
C ALA A 264 15.73 -3.56 0.95
N ALA A 265 15.23 -4.76 1.28
CA ALA A 265 14.60 -5.66 0.33
C ALA A 265 13.33 -5.05 -0.30
N TRP A 266 12.51 -4.38 0.50
CA TRP A 266 11.31 -3.69 0.01
C TRP A 266 11.66 -2.59 -1.00
N ILE A 267 12.69 -1.78 -0.73
CA ILE A 267 13.16 -0.74 -1.66
C ILE A 267 13.65 -1.38 -2.98
N GLU A 268 14.41 -2.48 -2.88
CA GLU A 268 14.89 -3.21 -4.06
C GLU A 268 13.72 -3.73 -4.92
N GLU A 269 12.72 -4.36 -4.31
CA GLU A 269 11.56 -4.90 -5.00
C GLU A 269 10.65 -3.81 -5.57
N MET A 270 10.46 -2.70 -4.84
CA MET A 270 9.76 -1.53 -5.38
C MET A 270 10.46 -0.97 -6.62
N ASN A 271 11.80 -0.92 -6.64
CA ASN A 271 12.57 -0.44 -7.78
C ASN A 271 12.49 -1.34 -9.02
N LYS A 272 12.00 -2.58 -8.90
CA LYS A 272 11.71 -3.47 -10.04
C LYS A 272 10.34 -3.22 -10.66
N ASN A 273 9.49 -2.41 -10.02
CA ASN A 273 8.15 -2.12 -10.51
C ASN A 273 8.17 -1.02 -11.58
N GLU A 274 7.96 -1.41 -12.85
CA GLU A 274 7.97 -0.48 -13.99
C GLU A 274 6.89 0.62 -13.90
N ALA A 275 5.70 0.29 -13.37
CA ALA A 275 4.64 1.27 -13.19
C ALA A 275 5.02 2.35 -12.17
N PHE A 276 5.77 1.98 -11.12
CA PHE A 276 6.39 2.94 -10.21
C PHE A 276 7.50 3.72 -10.89
N ASN A 277 8.43 3.05 -11.57
CA ASN A 277 9.59 3.68 -12.22
C ASN A 277 9.20 4.75 -13.24
N GLN A 278 8.10 4.57 -13.97
CA GLN A 278 7.56 5.55 -14.91
C GLN A 278 7.11 6.87 -14.25
N THR A 279 6.88 6.88 -12.93
CA THR A 279 6.45 8.07 -12.17
C THR A 279 7.59 8.81 -11.46
N ARG A 280 8.78 8.20 -11.42
CA ARG A 280 9.91 8.67 -10.62
C ARG A 280 10.53 9.93 -11.19
N ARG A 281 11.22 10.65 -10.32
CA ARG A 281 12.06 11.79 -10.69
C ARG A 281 13.54 11.43 -10.50
N ASP A 282 14.42 12.22 -11.09
CA ASP A 282 15.84 12.10 -10.85
C ASP A 282 16.11 12.32 -9.34
N PRO A 283 16.77 11.38 -8.64
CA PRO A 283 17.13 11.55 -7.23
C PRO A 283 17.86 12.86 -6.92
N LYS A 284 18.71 13.34 -7.84
CA LYS A 284 19.42 14.63 -7.68
C LYS A 284 18.45 15.81 -7.69
N GLU A 285 17.46 15.80 -8.58
CA GLU A 285 16.41 16.83 -8.61
C GLU A 285 15.60 16.84 -7.32
N LEU A 286 15.31 15.65 -6.75
CA LEU A 286 14.58 15.52 -5.49
C LEU A 286 15.39 16.12 -4.33
N VAL A 287 16.68 15.78 -4.22
CA VAL A 287 17.58 16.32 -3.19
C VAL A 287 17.67 17.84 -3.30
N GLU A 288 17.91 18.39 -4.49
CA GLU A 288 18.01 19.84 -4.69
C GLU A 288 16.70 20.57 -4.38
N THR A 289 15.56 19.99 -4.74
CA THR A 289 14.24 20.54 -4.39
C THR A 289 14.06 20.59 -2.87
N TYR A 290 14.45 19.53 -2.16
CA TYR A 290 14.33 19.46 -0.71
C TYR A 290 15.32 20.38 0.00
N LYS A 291 16.55 20.49 -0.51
CA LYS A 291 17.52 21.51 -0.05
C LYS A 291 16.92 22.90 -0.16
N LYS A 292 16.39 23.30 -1.33
CA LYS A 292 15.74 24.63 -1.49
C LYS A 292 14.57 24.83 -0.52
N ARG A 293 13.74 23.80 -0.32
CA ARG A 293 12.58 23.84 0.58
C ARG A 293 12.98 23.99 2.05
N PHE A 294 14.11 23.43 2.44
CA PHE A 294 14.59 23.43 3.83
C PHE A 294 15.82 24.32 4.07
N ALA A 295 16.30 25.03 3.05
CA ALA A 295 17.51 25.87 3.09
C ALA A 295 17.44 27.02 4.10
N ALA A 296 16.24 27.40 4.56
CA ALA A 296 16.08 28.38 5.64
C ALA A 296 16.31 27.78 7.05
N LYS A 297 16.61 26.48 7.17
CA LYS A 297 16.67 25.73 8.43
C LYS A 297 17.76 24.65 8.49
N ILE A 298 18.62 24.55 7.48
CA ILE A 298 19.79 23.63 7.45
C ILE A 298 21.05 24.46 7.64
#